data_AF-A0A9Q3L3K3-F1
#
_entry.id   AF-A0A9Q3L3K3-F1
#
_cell.length_a   1.000
_cell.length_b   1.000
_cell.length_c   1.000
_cell.angle_alpha   90.00
_cell.angle_beta   90.00
_cell.angle_gamma   90.00
#
_symmetry.space_group_name_H-M   'P 1'
#
loop_
_entity.id
_entity.type
_entity.pdbx_description
1 polymer ?
#
loop_
_entity_poly.entity_id
_entity_poly.type
_entity_poly.pdbx_seq_one_letter_code
_entity_poly.pdbx_strand_id
1 'polypeptide(L)'
;MFHLRSEDLLDVCEKPLAAGSNPTTLNKYTKASHEAINIIVSRLRHIVFLEVINKETKDNAHLLWTKINNKYYSERAINRGRVWMDWIWSNHDGNLQDYINSCRKMKLELDAVKINIEAELLLFSFLGKLGRDPKIQHYV
;
A
#
# COMPACT_ATOMS: atom_id res chain seq x y z
N MET A 1 8.30 -5.68 7.68
CA MET A 1 7.20 -5.62 8.66
C MET A 1 7.40 -6.73 9.72
N PHE A 2 8.53 -6.70 10.47
CA PHE A 2 8.97 -7.83 11.33
C PHE A 2 9.39 -7.43 12.76
N HIS A 3 8.97 -6.25 13.27
CA HIS A 3 9.55 -5.67 14.50
C HIS A 3 8.57 -5.33 15.63
N LEU A 4 7.26 -5.47 15.40
CA LEU A 4 6.24 -5.57 16.46
C LEU A 4 5.95 -7.07 16.66
N ARG A 5 6.96 -7.84 17.08
CA ARG A 5 6.89 -9.32 17.12
C ARG A 5 6.12 -9.87 18.32
N SER A 6 6.01 -9.12 19.42
CA SER A 6 5.17 -9.52 20.54
C SER A 6 3.73 -9.10 20.28
N GLU A 7 2.80 -10.03 20.54
CA GLU A 7 1.36 -9.83 20.39
C GLU A 7 0.89 -8.58 21.13
N ASP A 8 1.40 -8.36 22.36
CA ASP A 8 1.11 -7.19 23.18
C ASP A 8 1.47 -5.84 22.52
N LEU A 9 2.54 -5.75 21.72
CA LEU A 9 2.97 -4.50 21.08
C LEU A 9 2.17 -4.20 19.80
N LEU A 10 1.77 -5.24 19.08
CA LEU A 10 0.88 -5.08 17.92
C LEU A 10 -0.54 -4.73 18.39
N ASP A 11 -1.01 -5.35 19.47
CA ASP A 11 -2.36 -5.14 20.01
C ASP A 11 -2.60 -3.68 20.39
N VAL A 12 -1.64 -3.00 21.05
CA VAL A 12 -1.74 -1.57 21.38
C VAL A 12 -1.66 -0.63 20.18
N CYS A 13 -1.20 -1.11 19.01
CA CYS A 13 -1.23 -0.36 17.77
C CYS A 13 -2.57 -0.52 17.04
N GLU A 14 -3.18 -1.70 17.10
CA GLU A 14 -4.41 -2.02 16.36
C GLU A 14 -5.68 -1.69 17.13
N LYS A 15 -5.67 -1.84 18.46
CA LYS A 15 -6.86 -1.68 19.31
C LYS A 15 -6.67 -0.53 20.28
N PRO A 16 -7.61 0.44 20.32
CA PRO A 16 -7.58 1.48 21.33
C PRO A 16 -7.87 0.89 22.72
N LEU A 17 -7.30 1.52 23.75
CA LEU A 17 -7.61 1.17 25.14
C LEU A 17 -9.11 1.33 25.42
N ALA A 18 -9.73 0.30 26.00
CA ALA A 18 -11.14 0.32 26.37
C ALA A 18 -11.43 1.35 27.47
N ALA A 19 -12.53 2.10 27.32
CA ALA A 19 -12.99 3.05 28.32
C ALA A 19 -13.31 2.31 29.64
N GLY A 20 -12.83 2.83 30.77
CA GLY A 20 -13.03 2.21 32.09
C GLY A 20 -12.10 1.04 32.42
N SER A 21 -11.00 0.89 31.68
CA SER A 21 -9.96 -0.11 31.98
C SER A 21 -9.43 0.04 33.41
N ASN A 22 -9.21 -1.09 34.09
CA ASN A 22 -8.66 -1.09 35.45
C ASN A 22 -7.21 -0.53 35.46
N PRO A 23 -6.70 -0.07 36.62
CA PRO A 23 -5.37 0.54 36.71
C PRO A 23 -4.22 -0.37 36.25
N THR A 24 -4.34 -1.68 36.45
CA THR A 24 -3.32 -2.67 36.05
C THR A 24 -3.24 -2.80 34.53
N THR A 25 -4.38 -2.91 33.86
CA THR A 25 -4.49 -2.97 32.40
C THR A 25 -4.03 -1.66 31.78
N LEU A 26 -4.40 -0.52 32.36
CA LEU A 26 -3.94 0.80 31.92
C LEU A 26 -2.40 0.87 31.96
N ASN A 27 -1.77 0.47 33.06
CA ASN A 27 -0.32 0.49 33.18
C ASN A 27 0.37 -0.45 32.18
N LYS A 28 -0.17 -1.66 31.96
CA LYS A 28 0.36 -2.60 30.96
C LYS A 28 0.28 -2.00 29.55
N TYR A 29 -0.88 -1.44 29.20
CA TYR A 29 -1.13 -0.81 27.90
C TYR A 29 -0.20 0.39 27.68
N THR A 30 -0.07 1.29 28.65
CA THR A 30 0.78 2.48 28.54
C THR A 30 2.25 2.10 28.33
N LYS A 31 2.74 1.09 29.06
CA LYS A 31 4.11 0.60 28.89
C LYS A 31 4.34 0.03 27.48
N ALA A 32 3.45 -0.84 27.02
CA ALA A 32 3.50 -1.41 25.67
C ALA A 32 3.36 -0.33 24.59
N SER A 33 2.52 0.68 24.80
CA SER A 33 2.33 1.82 23.89
C SER A 33 3.64 2.61 23.73
N HIS A 34 4.30 2.99 24.83
CA HIS A 34 5.59 3.69 24.76
C HIS A 34 6.68 2.85 24.07
N GLU A 35 6.72 1.55 24.34
CA GLU A 35 7.67 0.65 23.70
C GLU A 35 7.43 0.53 22.19
N ALA A 36 6.17 0.37 21.77
CA ALA A 36 5.77 0.36 20.37
C ALA A 36 6.12 1.68 19.66
N ILE A 37 5.85 2.83 20.30
CA ILE A 37 6.20 4.16 19.77
C ILE A 37 7.70 4.27 19.55
N ASN A 38 8.52 3.89 20.54
CA ASN A 38 9.98 3.94 20.41
C ASN A 38 10.48 3.10 19.24
N ILE A 39 9.94 1.88 19.07
CA ILE A 39 10.27 1.01 17.94
C ILE A 39 9.87 1.65 16.62
N ILE A 40 8.66 2.21 16.52
CA ILE A 40 8.17 2.88 15.30
C ILE A 40 9.04 4.08 14.98
N VAL A 41 9.20 5.01 15.92
CA VAL A 41 9.93 6.28 15.77
C VAL A 41 11.39 6.04 15.39
N SER A 42 12.06 5.06 16.00
CA SER A 42 13.46 4.72 15.67
C SER A 42 13.70 4.33 14.20
N ARG A 43 12.62 4.01 13.47
CA ARG A 43 12.65 3.59 12.07
C ARG A 43 12.14 4.66 11.11
N LEU A 44 11.61 5.76 11.62
CA LEU A 44 11.12 6.85 10.78
C LEU A 44 12.29 7.73 10.35
N ARG A 45 12.32 8.06 9.06
CA ARG A 45 13.17 9.15 8.56
C ARG A 45 12.59 10.49 9.03
N HIS A 46 13.45 11.49 9.18
CA HIS A 46 13.10 12.82 9.70
C HIS A 46 11.82 13.44 9.08
N ILE A 47 11.66 13.33 7.75
CA ILE A 47 10.47 13.85 7.05
C ILE A 47 9.20 13.14 7.53
N VAL A 48 9.21 11.80 7.56
CA VAL A 48 8.06 11.00 8.01
C VAL A 48 7.77 11.27 9.49
N PHE A 49 8.81 11.42 10.31
CA PHE A 49 8.68 11.76 11.73
C PHE A 49 7.88 13.05 11.93
N LEU A 50 8.27 14.15 11.26
CA LEU A 50 7.57 15.44 11.35
C LEU A 50 6.12 15.37 10.87
N GLU A 51 5.84 14.46 9.95
CA GLU A 51 4.52 14.28 9.37
C GLU A 51 3.54 13.54 10.28
N VAL A 52 4.03 12.56 11.05
CA VAL A 52 3.17 11.67 11.83
C VAL A 52 3.21 11.95 13.34
N ILE A 53 4.30 12.49 13.87
CA ILE A 53 4.43 12.81 15.30
C ILE A 53 3.89 14.20 15.62
N ASN A 54 2.90 14.28 16.51
CA ASN A 54 2.33 15.53 17.02
C ASN A 54 1.89 15.35 18.49
N LYS A 55 1.21 16.37 19.06
CA LYS A 55 0.73 16.32 20.46
C LYS A 55 -0.21 15.15 20.77
N GLU A 56 -0.93 14.64 19.77
CA GLU A 56 -1.91 13.55 19.93
C GLU A 56 -1.26 12.17 19.75
N THR A 57 -0.30 12.04 18.84
CA THR A 57 0.31 10.75 18.49
C THR A 57 1.59 10.43 19.26
N LYS A 58 2.25 11.43 19.88
CA LYS A 58 3.54 11.24 20.56
C LYS A 58 3.52 10.23 21.70
N ASP A 59 2.38 10.07 22.37
CA ASP A 59 2.23 9.20 23.55
C ASP A 59 1.18 8.08 23.34
N ASN A 60 0.64 7.94 22.12
CA ASN A 60 -0.41 6.98 21.81
C ASN A 60 -0.07 6.16 20.57
N ALA A 61 0.35 4.90 20.77
CA ALA A 61 0.76 3.99 19.71
C ALA A 61 -0.36 3.71 18.71
N HIS A 62 -1.60 3.58 19.16
CA HIS A 62 -2.76 3.36 18.30
C HIS A 62 -3.01 4.57 17.38
N LEU A 63 -2.99 5.79 17.92
CA LEU A 63 -3.17 7.00 17.12
C LEU A 63 -2.00 7.22 16.15
N LEU A 64 -0.77 6.98 16.59
CA LEU A 64 0.41 7.04 15.73
C LEU A 64 0.31 6.04 14.58
N TRP A 65 0.00 4.78 14.88
CA TRP A 65 -0.15 3.71 13.90
C TRP A 65 -1.29 4.01 12.91
N THR A 66 -2.44 4.46 13.41
CA THR A 66 -3.58 4.88 12.59
C THR A 66 -3.21 6.04 11.67
N LYS A 67 -2.46 7.03 12.15
CA LYS A 67 -2.02 8.17 11.32
C LYS A 67 -1.03 7.75 10.24
N ILE A 68 -0.07 6.87 10.57
CA ILE A 68 0.86 6.28 9.59
C ILE A 68 0.07 5.52 8.53
N ASN A 69 -0.89 4.68 8.94
CA ASN A 69 -1.72 3.92 8.01
C ASN A 69 -2.58 4.84 7.14
N ASN A 70 -3.30 5.80 7.71
CA ASN A 70 -4.11 6.73 6.92
C ASN A 70 -3.27 7.55 5.93
N LYS A 71 -2.02 7.87 6.30
CA LYS A 71 -1.13 8.67 5.46
C LYS A 71 -0.47 7.87 4.33
N TYR A 72 -0.07 6.62 4.59
CA TYR A 72 0.74 5.84 3.65
C TYR A 72 0.12 4.50 3.26
N TYR A 73 -0.72 3.92 4.12
CA TYR A 73 -1.51 2.72 3.87
C TYR A 73 -2.90 3.13 3.37
N SER A 74 -2.95 3.60 2.13
CA SER A 74 -4.21 3.61 1.41
C SER A 74 -4.41 2.23 0.80
N GLU A 75 -5.38 1.45 1.29
CA GLU A 75 -5.82 0.19 0.66
C GLU A 75 -6.10 0.40 -0.83
N ARG A 76 -6.57 1.61 -1.18
CA ARG A 76 -6.74 2.08 -2.55
C ARG A 76 -5.42 2.31 -3.29
N ALA A 77 -4.35 2.80 -2.67
CA ALA A 77 -3.03 2.92 -3.32
C ALA A 77 -2.36 1.56 -3.55
N ILE A 78 -2.48 0.60 -2.63
CA ILE A 78 -1.97 -0.76 -2.82
C ILE A 78 -2.76 -1.48 -3.92
N ASN A 79 -4.09 -1.41 -3.90
CA ASN A 79 -4.93 -1.99 -4.95
C ASN A 79 -4.64 -1.35 -6.32
N ARG A 80 -4.46 -0.03 -6.38
CA ARG A 80 -4.01 0.67 -7.60
C ARG A 80 -2.64 0.21 -8.07
N GLY A 81 -1.68 0.12 -7.14
CA GLY A 81 -0.33 -0.35 -7.42
C GLY A 81 -0.34 -1.77 -7.98
N ARG A 82 -1.11 -2.69 -7.39
CA ARG A 82 -1.25 -4.07 -7.88
C ARG A 82 -1.78 -4.09 -9.32
N VAL A 83 -2.93 -3.46 -9.58
CA VAL A 83 -3.54 -3.42 -10.92
C VAL A 83 -2.59 -2.78 -11.95
N TRP A 84 -1.84 -1.74 -11.57
CA TRP A 84 -0.83 -1.13 -12.44
C TRP A 84 0.34 -2.07 -12.73
N MET A 85 0.82 -2.82 -11.74
CA MET A 85 1.92 -3.76 -11.95
C MET A 85 1.50 -4.97 -12.78
N ASP A 86 0.28 -5.49 -12.55
CA ASP A 86 -0.32 -6.52 -13.40
C ASP A 86 -0.37 -6.05 -14.86
N TRP A 87 -0.80 -4.80 -15.09
CA TRP A 87 -0.75 -4.15 -16.41
C TRP A 87 0.64 -4.11 -17.02
N ILE A 88 1.65 -3.62 -16.29
CA ILE A 88 3.00 -3.48 -16.80
C ILE A 88 3.60 -4.84 -17.16
N TRP A 89 3.28 -5.89 -16.41
CA TRP A 89 3.85 -7.23 -16.60
C TRP A 89 3.08 -8.15 -17.55
N SER A 90 1.87 -7.79 -17.98
CA SER A 90 1.19 -8.55 -19.03
C SER A 90 1.97 -8.49 -20.34
N ASN A 91 2.25 -9.64 -20.94
CA ASN A 91 2.93 -9.74 -22.22
C ASN A 91 2.02 -10.40 -23.24
N HIS A 92 2.28 -10.12 -24.52
CA HIS A 92 1.68 -10.84 -25.63
C HIS A 92 2.37 -12.21 -25.76
N ASP A 93 1.60 -13.30 -25.78
CA ASP A 93 2.08 -14.68 -25.88
C ASP A 93 1.97 -15.25 -27.31
N GLY A 94 1.57 -14.41 -28.28
CA GLY A 94 1.42 -14.79 -29.68
C GLY A 94 -0.03 -14.96 -30.14
N ASN A 95 -1.03 -14.89 -29.24
CA ASN A 95 -2.45 -14.83 -29.62
C ASN A 95 -3.01 -13.40 -29.48
N LEU A 96 -3.18 -12.73 -30.61
CA LEU A 96 -3.67 -11.36 -30.66
C LEU A 96 -5.07 -11.20 -30.05
N GLN A 97 -5.96 -12.18 -30.24
CA GLN A 97 -7.34 -12.10 -29.75
C GLN A 97 -7.38 -12.18 -28.21
N ASP A 98 -6.61 -13.08 -27.62
CA ASP A 98 -6.52 -13.26 -26.16
C ASP A 98 -5.84 -12.06 -25.50
N TYR A 99 -4.83 -11.50 -26.17
CA TYR A 99 -4.19 -10.27 -25.73
C TYR A 99 -5.15 -9.07 -25.75
N ILE A 100 -5.91 -8.86 -26.84
CA ILE A 100 -6.91 -7.79 -26.91
C ILE A 100 -7.98 -7.94 -25.81
N ASN A 101 -8.40 -9.18 -25.53
CA ASN A 101 -9.36 -9.45 -24.45
C ASN A 101 -8.77 -9.14 -23.07
N SER A 102 -7.52 -9.54 -22.82
CA SER A 102 -6.78 -9.24 -21.59
C SER A 102 -6.62 -7.72 -21.39
N CYS A 103 -6.26 -7.03 -22.47
CA CYS A 103 -6.15 -5.57 -22.55
C CYS A 103 -7.45 -4.85 -22.15
N ARG A 104 -8.60 -5.31 -22.68
CA ARG A 104 -9.93 -4.76 -22.33
C ARG A 104 -10.27 -4.99 -20.86
N LYS A 105 -10.00 -6.19 -20.34
CA LYS A 105 -10.22 -6.52 -18.93
C LYS A 105 -9.40 -5.60 -18.01
N MET A 106 -8.11 -5.43 -18.31
CA MET A 106 -7.22 -4.61 -17.51
C MET A 106 -7.61 -3.13 -17.56
N LYS A 107 -8.12 -2.62 -18.70
CA LYS A 107 -8.69 -1.28 -18.77
C LYS A 107 -9.83 -1.09 -17.77
N LEU A 108 -10.76 -2.05 -17.70
CA LEU A 108 -11.87 -2.01 -16.74
C LEU A 108 -11.35 -2.04 -15.28
N GLU A 109 -10.32 -2.83 -15.00
CA GLU A 109 -9.69 -2.89 -13.68
C GLU A 109 -9.00 -1.56 -13.31
N LEU A 110 -8.28 -0.93 -14.25
CA LEU A 110 -7.67 0.40 -14.09
C LEU A 110 -8.73 1.46 -13.79
N ASP A 111 -9.84 1.46 -14.54
CA ASP A 111 -10.97 2.37 -14.32
C ASP A 111 -11.62 2.14 -12.94
N ALA A 112 -11.82 0.87 -12.55
CA ALA A 112 -12.38 0.50 -11.26
C ALA A 112 -11.55 1.01 -10.08
N VAL A 113 -10.21 1.01 -10.20
CA VAL A 113 -9.30 1.57 -9.17
C VAL A 113 -9.02 3.06 -9.35
N LYS A 114 -9.66 3.72 -10.32
CA LYS A 114 -9.51 5.14 -10.67
C LYS A 114 -8.07 5.52 -11.02
N ILE A 115 -7.39 4.67 -11.80
CA ILE A 115 -6.17 5.04 -12.51
C ILE A 115 -6.60 5.67 -13.83
N ASN A 116 -6.46 6.99 -13.95
CA ASN A 116 -6.75 7.71 -15.17
C ASN A 116 -5.45 7.86 -15.98
N ILE A 117 -5.42 7.25 -17.16
CA ILE A 117 -4.28 7.31 -18.09
C ILE A 117 -4.78 7.98 -19.36
N GLU A 118 -3.99 8.91 -19.89
CA GLU A 118 -4.29 9.53 -21.17
C GLU A 118 -4.40 8.47 -22.28
N ALA A 119 -5.42 8.60 -23.13
CA ALA A 119 -5.74 7.59 -24.14
C ALA A 119 -4.56 7.28 -25.07
N GLU A 120 -3.77 8.31 -25.40
CA GLU A 120 -2.56 8.18 -26.23
C GLU A 120 -1.46 7.37 -25.53
N LEU A 121 -1.20 7.62 -24.25
CA LEU A 121 -0.23 6.84 -23.46
C LEU A 121 -0.66 5.38 -23.30
N LEU A 122 -1.96 5.15 -23.12
CA LEU A 122 -2.51 3.80 -23.06
C LEU A 122 -2.28 3.07 -24.40
N LEU A 123 -2.55 3.74 -25.52
CA LEU A 123 -2.26 3.24 -26.87
C LEU A 123 -0.78 2.90 -27.07
N PHE A 124 0.14 3.79 -26.69
CA PHE A 124 1.58 3.50 -26.78
C PHE A 124 1.98 2.29 -25.95
N SER A 125 1.43 2.13 -24.75
CA SER A 125 1.73 0.97 -23.92
C SER A 125 1.18 -0.34 -24.52
N PHE A 126 0.02 -0.30 -25.17
CA PHE A 126 -0.52 -1.44 -25.92
C PHE A 126 0.40 -1.83 -27.08
N LEU A 127 0.81 -0.85 -27.88
CA LEU A 127 1.66 -1.06 -29.05
C LEU A 127 3.06 -1.53 -28.66
N GLY A 128 3.65 -0.95 -27.61
CA GLY A 128 4.97 -1.34 -27.12
C GLY A 128 5.03 -2.79 -26.62
N LYS A 129 3.92 -3.31 -26.11
CA LYS A 129 3.79 -4.73 -25.70
C LYS A 129 3.61 -5.67 -26.90
N LEU A 130 2.97 -5.22 -27.97
CA LEU A 130 2.87 -5.96 -29.24
C LEU A 130 4.21 -6.01 -29.99
N GLY A 131 4.94 -4.89 -30.06
CA GLY A 131 6.23 -4.80 -30.75
C GLY A 131 7.38 -5.58 -30.06
N ARG A 132 7.13 -6.12 -28.87
CA ARG A 132 8.04 -7.02 -28.15
C ARG A 132 7.75 -8.50 -28.41
N ASP A 133 6.73 -8.82 -29.22
CA ASP A 133 6.51 -10.19 -29.67
C ASP A 133 7.60 -10.59 -30.70
N PRO A 134 8.41 -11.63 -30.42
CA PRO A 134 9.41 -12.14 -31.35
C PRO A 134 8.84 -12.51 -32.73
N LYS A 135 7.55 -12.86 -32.82
CA LYS A 135 6.87 -13.21 -34.08
C LYS A 135 6.50 -11.99 -34.93
N ILE A 136 6.39 -10.81 -34.31
CA ILE A 136 6.03 -9.55 -34.99
C ILE A 136 7.29 -8.75 -35.36
N GLN A 137 8.39 -8.92 -34.63
CA GLN A 137 9.67 -8.25 -34.90
C GLN A 137 10.32 -8.58 -36.26
N HIS A 138 9.83 -9.58 -36.99
CA HIS A 138 10.30 -9.88 -38.35
C HIS A 138 9.61 -9.07 -39.46
N TYR A 139 8.67 -8.18 -39.13
CA TYR A 139 7.89 -7.39 -40.09
C TYR A 139 8.09 -5.87 -39.99
N VAL A 140 9.10 -5.41 -39.24
CA VAL A 140 9.52 -3.99 -39.17
C VAL A 140 10.98 -3.85 -39.55
#